data_AF-A0A167GRJ6-F1
#
_entry.id   AF-A0A167GRJ6-F1
#
_cell.length_a   1.000
_cell.length_b   1.000
_cell.length_c   1.000
_cell.angle_alpha   90.00
_cell.angle_beta   90.00
_cell.angle_gamma   90.00
#
_symmetry.space_group_name_H-M   'P 1'
#
loop_
_entity.id
_entity.type
_entity.pdbx_description
1 polymer ?
#
loop_
_entity_poly.entity_id
_entity_poly.type
_entity_poly.pdbx_seq_one_letter_code
_entity_poly.pdbx_strand_id
1 'polypeptide(L)'
;MVDSDPNAYPVEALMKIKATHEKMAGRIEQAADMFCARKLLNDLKMIEVHHNLGNVAIDSPGAILAQTVNLKTTKTTIKINAPPGTIGADQSASRYVQHLIRRYNEFAGADKTRGTKFSYGAISKNIETNFKAPWKLVAMENFGALCTYLQRRIARTRIAKSNSAKGHRSFSSFEEYSSEQR
;
A
#
# COMPACT_ATOMS: atom_id res chain seq x y z
N MET A 1 -49.17 11.42 -2.35
CA MET A 1 -48.67 12.75 -2.77
C MET A 1 -49.84 13.46 -3.42
N VAL A 2 -50.17 14.68 -3.00
CA VAL A 2 -51.39 15.40 -3.46
C VAL A 2 -51.37 15.57 -4.99
N ASP A 3 -50.18 15.73 -5.57
CA ASP A 3 -49.98 15.87 -7.01
C ASP A 3 -50.06 14.55 -7.80
N SER A 4 -50.14 13.39 -7.13
CA SER A 4 -50.22 12.08 -7.79
C SER A 4 -51.65 11.63 -8.10
N ASP A 5 -52.67 12.25 -7.49
CA ASP A 5 -54.07 11.90 -7.73
C ASP A 5 -54.97 13.15 -7.69
N PRO A 6 -55.13 13.83 -8.84
CA PRO A 6 -55.95 15.05 -8.96
C PRO A 6 -57.42 14.83 -8.62
N ASN A 7 -57.93 13.61 -8.72
CA ASN A 7 -59.34 13.29 -8.46
C ASN A 7 -59.61 13.11 -6.96
N ALA A 8 -58.60 12.68 -6.19
CA ALA A 8 -58.71 12.57 -4.74
C ALA A 8 -58.65 13.93 -4.02
N TYR A 9 -58.02 14.93 -4.63
CA TYR A 9 -57.85 16.27 -4.06
C TYR A 9 -58.31 17.38 -5.02
N PRO A 10 -59.62 17.46 -5.32
CA PRO A 10 -60.15 18.55 -6.13
C PRO A 10 -59.97 19.89 -5.41
N VAL A 11 -59.97 20.98 -6.18
CA VAL A 11 -59.75 22.36 -5.68
C VAL A 11 -60.63 22.68 -4.48
N GLU A 12 -61.90 22.25 -4.51
CA GLU A 12 -62.85 22.46 -3.42
C GLU A 12 -62.42 21.78 -2.11
N ALA A 13 -61.85 20.58 -2.18
CA ALA A 13 -61.35 19.87 -1.02
C ALA A 13 -60.13 20.59 -0.42
N LEU A 14 -59.22 21.07 -1.28
CA LEU A 14 -58.04 21.83 -0.85
C LEU A 14 -58.42 23.17 -0.21
N MET A 15 -59.43 23.87 -0.74
CA MET A 15 -59.94 25.10 -0.14
C MET A 15 -60.57 24.85 1.24
N LYS A 16 -61.31 23.75 1.42
CA LYS A 16 -61.87 23.38 2.73
C LYS A 16 -60.78 23.05 3.75
N ILE A 17 -59.75 22.31 3.33
CA ILE A 17 -58.60 21.98 4.18
C ILE A 17 -57.88 23.26 4.61
N LYS A 18 -57.63 24.18 3.67
CA LYS A 18 -57.02 25.50 3.96
C LYS A 18 -57.85 26.29 4.98
N ALA A 19 -59.14 26.46 4.74
CA ALA A 19 -60.03 27.21 5.63
C ALA A 19 -60.10 26.60 7.05
N THR A 20 -60.00 25.27 7.15
CA THR A 20 -59.96 24.57 8.44
C THR A 20 -58.64 24.84 9.17
N HIS A 21 -57.52 24.80 8.45
CA HIS A 21 -56.20 25.11 8.99
C HIS A 21 -56.07 26.58 9.43
N GLU A 22 -56.57 27.55 8.67
CA GLU A 22 -56.53 28.97 9.06
C GLU A 22 -57.29 29.23 10.36
N LYS A 23 -58.40 28.52 10.59
CA LYS A 23 -59.18 28.58 11.83
C LYS A 23 -58.48 27.94 13.02
N MET A 24 -57.78 26.82 12.81
CA MET A 24 -57.10 26.07 13.88
C MET A 24 -55.71 26.61 14.22
N ALA A 25 -54.96 27.10 13.22
CA ALA A 25 -53.58 27.57 13.35
C ALA A 25 -53.45 29.09 13.56
N GLY A 26 -54.57 29.83 13.55
CA GLY A 26 -54.70 31.14 14.18
C GLY A 26 -54.26 32.36 13.38
N ARG A 27 -53.95 32.24 12.08
CA ARG A 27 -53.68 33.41 11.23
C ARG A 27 -54.11 33.16 9.78
N ILE A 28 -54.85 34.12 9.23
CA ILE A 28 -55.20 34.17 7.80
C ILE A 28 -53.95 34.58 7.01
N GLU A 29 -53.70 33.94 5.86
CA GLU A 29 -52.60 34.30 4.98
C GLU A 29 -52.67 35.77 4.54
N GLN A 30 -51.53 36.46 4.63
CA GLN A 30 -51.37 37.85 4.20
C GLN A 30 -50.56 37.91 2.90
N ALA A 31 -50.70 39.01 2.16
CA ALA A 31 -49.96 39.22 0.91
C ALA A 31 -48.43 39.14 1.10
N ALA A 32 -47.91 39.48 2.29
CA ALA A 32 -46.49 39.35 2.62
C ALA A 32 -46.00 37.90 2.72
N ASP A 33 -46.89 36.95 3.04
CA ASP A 33 -46.55 35.52 3.16
C ASP A 33 -46.20 34.92 1.80
N MET A 34 -46.75 35.49 0.71
CA MET A 34 -46.40 35.09 -0.65
C MET A 34 -44.91 35.32 -0.93
N PHE A 35 -44.30 36.36 -0.37
CA PHE A 35 -42.87 36.62 -0.53
C PHE A 35 -42.02 35.57 0.20
N CYS A 36 -42.39 35.23 1.44
CA CYS A 36 -41.74 34.18 2.22
C CYS A 36 -41.90 32.80 1.58
N ALA A 37 -43.10 32.45 1.13
CA ALA A 37 -43.38 31.21 0.43
C ALA A 37 -42.58 31.11 -0.88
N ARG A 38 -42.51 32.21 -1.67
CA ARG A 38 -41.71 32.24 -2.89
C ARG A 38 -40.22 32.05 -2.62
N LYS A 39 -39.68 32.64 -1.55
CA LYS A 39 -38.29 32.45 -1.15
C LYS A 39 -38.01 30.99 -0.79
N LEU A 40 -38.89 30.37 0.01
CA LEU A 40 -38.78 28.95 0.37
C LEU A 40 -38.88 28.04 -0.85
N LEU A 41 -39.80 28.32 -1.78
CA LEU A 41 -39.96 27.57 -3.04
C LEU A 41 -38.75 27.73 -3.96
N ASN A 42 -38.12 28.91 -4.00
CA ASN A 42 -36.92 29.14 -4.78
C ASN A 42 -35.69 28.44 -4.17
N ASP A 43 -35.61 28.36 -2.84
CA ASP A 43 -34.53 27.67 -2.11
C ASP A 43 -34.72 26.14 -2.10
N LEU A 44 -35.94 25.65 -2.33
CA LEU A 44 -36.26 24.24 -2.55
C LEU A 44 -35.70 23.78 -3.90
N LYS A 45 -34.44 23.32 -3.90
CA LYS A 45 -33.91 22.52 -5.01
C LYS A 45 -34.66 21.18 -5.04
N MET A 46 -35.68 21.09 -5.89
CA MET A 46 -36.38 19.83 -6.12
C MET A 46 -35.49 18.92 -6.99
N ILE A 47 -34.69 18.07 -6.34
CA ILE A 47 -33.81 17.12 -7.03
C ILE A 47 -34.48 15.76 -6.97
N GLU A 48 -35.12 15.38 -8.07
CA GLU A 48 -35.64 14.02 -8.25
C GLU A 48 -34.64 13.17 -9.02
N VAL A 49 -34.22 12.06 -8.41
CA VAL A 49 -33.31 11.11 -9.04
C VAL A 49 -34.08 9.82 -9.33
N HIS A 50 -34.42 9.60 -10.60
CA HIS A 50 -35.09 8.38 -11.04
C HIS A 50 -34.10 7.43 -11.72
N HIS A 51 -34.24 6.12 -11.47
CA HIS A 51 -33.49 5.04 -12.13
C HIS A 51 -31.95 5.16 -12.07
N ASN A 52 -31.39 5.59 -10.93
CA ASN A 52 -29.94 5.66 -10.78
C ASN A 52 -29.34 4.29 -10.38
N LEU A 53 -28.38 3.82 -11.17
CA LEU A 53 -27.64 2.56 -10.94
C LEU A 53 -26.20 2.80 -10.41
N GLY A 54 -25.85 4.04 -10.08
CA GLY A 54 -24.52 4.48 -9.69
C GLY A 54 -24.51 5.32 -8.40
N ASN A 55 -23.47 6.12 -8.22
CA ASN A 55 -23.32 6.94 -7.02
C ASN A 55 -23.74 8.40 -7.30
N VAL A 56 -24.47 9.02 -6.37
CA VAL A 56 -24.95 10.40 -6.47
C VAL A 56 -24.43 11.20 -5.29
N ALA A 57 -23.80 12.35 -5.58
CA ALA A 57 -23.38 13.31 -4.56
C ALA A 57 -24.07 14.66 -4.84
N ILE A 58 -24.82 15.16 -3.87
CA ILE A 58 -25.53 16.45 -3.95
C ILE A 58 -24.88 17.39 -2.94
N ASP A 59 -24.50 18.58 -3.38
CA ASP A 59 -23.92 19.66 -2.55
C ASP A 59 -22.72 19.20 -1.67
N SER A 60 -21.81 18.39 -2.21
CA SER A 60 -20.64 17.89 -1.49
C SER A 60 -19.31 18.41 -2.06
N PRO A 61 -18.89 19.64 -1.72
CA PRO A 61 -17.60 20.18 -2.13
C PRO A 61 -16.46 19.36 -1.51
N GLY A 62 -15.58 18.81 -2.36
CA GLY A 62 -14.50 17.92 -1.94
C GLY A 62 -14.84 16.43 -1.92
N ALA A 63 -16.06 16.04 -2.28
CA ALA A 63 -16.39 14.63 -2.45
C ALA A 63 -15.66 14.04 -3.67
N ILE A 64 -14.84 13.01 -3.43
CA ILE A 64 -14.26 12.18 -4.48
C ILE A 64 -15.05 10.89 -4.54
N LEU A 65 -15.79 10.71 -5.62
CA LEU A 65 -16.63 9.54 -5.86
C LEU A 65 -15.82 8.47 -6.60
N ALA A 66 -15.09 7.62 -5.87
CA ALA A 66 -14.27 6.57 -6.45
C ALA A 66 -14.66 5.19 -5.89
N GLN A 67 -14.80 4.18 -6.76
CA GLN A 67 -15.08 2.80 -6.34
C GLN A 67 -13.88 2.11 -5.67
N THR A 68 -12.66 2.56 -5.94
CA THR A 68 -11.43 2.04 -5.32
C THR A 68 -10.38 3.14 -5.24
N VAL A 69 -9.88 3.41 -4.04
CA VAL A 69 -8.80 4.37 -3.80
C VAL A 69 -7.49 3.61 -3.62
N ASN A 70 -6.55 3.78 -4.56
CA ASN A 70 -5.22 3.17 -4.46
C ASN A 70 -4.25 4.12 -3.76
N LEU A 71 -4.06 3.92 -2.45
CA LEU A 71 -3.09 4.67 -1.64
C LEU A 71 -1.68 4.12 -1.86
N LYS A 72 -0.90 4.78 -2.73
CA LYS A 72 0.54 4.50 -2.87
C LYS A 72 1.30 5.28 -1.79
N THR A 73 1.60 4.63 -0.67
CA THR A 73 2.52 5.18 0.32
C THR A 73 3.95 5.10 -0.23
N THR A 74 4.48 6.23 -0.69
CA THR A 74 5.89 6.38 -1.04
C THR A 74 6.70 6.34 0.26
N LYS A 75 7.21 5.16 0.63
CA LYS A 75 8.17 5.02 1.72
C LYS A 75 9.46 5.74 1.33
N THR A 76 9.70 6.92 1.90
CA THR A 76 10.97 7.64 1.75
C THR A 76 12.07 6.76 2.32
N THR A 77 12.89 6.18 1.44
CA THR A 77 14.00 5.31 1.85
C THR A 77 15.17 6.20 2.25
N ILE A 78 15.39 6.35 3.56
CA ILE A 78 16.56 7.05 4.09
C ILE A 78 17.81 6.22 3.77
N LYS A 79 18.67 6.73 2.90
CA LYS A 79 19.96 6.11 2.58
C LYS A 79 20.98 6.50 3.66
N ILE A 80 21.12 5.67 4.67
CA ILE A 80 22.12 5.83 5.72
C ILE A 80 23.46 5.32 5.18
N ASN A 81 24.49 6.17 5.15
CA ASN A 81 25.85 5.75 4.84
C ASN A 81 26.36 4.86 5.97
N ALA A 82 27.04 3.76 5.61
CA ALA A 82 27.58 2.85 6.59
C ALA A 82 28.66 3.56 7.43
N PRO A 83 28.63 3.44 8.77
CA PRO A 83 29.61 4.09 9.61
C PRO A 83 31.01 3.49 9.39
N PRO A 84 32.08 4.29 9.53
CA PRO A 84 33.45 3.80 9.40
C PRO A 84 33.73 2.67 10.40
N GLY A 85 34.53 1.69 9.97
CA GLY A 85 34.79 0.46 10.75
C GLY A 85 33.77 -0.67 10.54
N THR A 86 32.72 -0.45 9.73
CA THR A 86 31.80 -1.51 9.30
C THR A 86 32.14 -2.04 7.91
N ILE A 87 31.71 -3.27 7.63
CA ILE A 87 31.88 -3.92 6.32
C ILE A 87 31.28 -3.07 5.19
N GLY A 88 30.17 -2.38 5.46
CA GLY A 88 29.52 -1.53 4.46
C GLY A 88 30.31 -0.29 4.07
N ALA A 89 31.28 0.15 4.89
CA ALA A 89 32.15 1.28 4.60
C ALA A 89 33.35 0.89 3.70
N ASP A 90 33.83 -0.36 3.79
CA ASP A 90 34.86 -0.89 2.90
C ASP A 90 34.23 -1.41 1.60
N GLN A 91 34.59 -0.79 0.48
CA GLN A 91 34.04 -1.14 -0.83
C GLN A 91 34.36 -2.58 -1.25
N SER A 92 35.59 -3.05 -1.00
CA SER A 92 36.04 -4.39 -1.41
C SER A 92 35.31 -5.48 -0.63
N ALA A 93 35.28 -5.33 0.71
CA ALA A 93 34.62 -6.23 1.63
C ALA A 93 33.10 -6.27 1.36
N SER A 94 32.48 -5.10 1.20
CA SER A 94 31.05 -4.97 0.91
C SER A 94 30.65 -5.66 -0.40
N ARG A 95 31.43 -5.46 -1.48
CA ARG A 95 31.20 -6.11 -2.78
C ARG A 95 31.34 -7.62 -2.67
N TYR A 96 32.34 -8.12 -1.96
CA TYR A 96 32.54 -9.56 -1.79
C TYR A 96 31.40 -10.21 -1.01
N VAL A 97 30.95 -9.61 0.09
CA VAL A 97 29.79 -10.11 0.85
C VAL A 97 28.53 -10.10 -0.02
N GLN A 98 28.31 -9.03 -0.80
CA GLN A 98 27.20 -8.96 -1.74
C GLN A 98 27.28 -10.06 -2.81
N HIS A 99 28.47 -10.35 -3.34
CA HIS A 99 28.71 -11.45 -4.27
C HIS A 99 28.31 -12.80 -3.64
N LEU A 100 28.75 -13.09 -2.41
CA LEU A 100 28.40 -14.33 -1.72
C LEU A 100 26.90 -14.45 -1.46
N ILE A 101 26.23 -13.37 -1.02
CA ILE A 101 24.77 -13.35 -0.84
C ILE A 101 24.05 -13.64 -2.16
N ARG A 102 24.49 -13.00 -3.25
CA ARG A 102 23.92 -13.24 -4.59
C ARG A 102 24.09 -14.70 -5.01
N ARG A 103 25.28 -15.28 -4.85
CA ARG A 103 25.55 -16.69 -5.19
C ARG A 103 24.70 -17.65 -4.36
N TYR A 104 24.54 -17.39 -3.07
CA TYR A 104 23.63 -18.17 -2.23
C TYR A 104 22.20 -18.14 -2.77
N ASN A 105 21.69 -16.95 -3.10
CA ASN A 105 20.33 -16.78 -3.61
C ASN A 105 20.13 -17.44 -4.98
N GLU A 106 21.12 -17.35 -5.87
CA GLU A 106 21.10 -18.04 -7.16
C GLU A 106 20.99 -19.57 -6.96
N PHE A 107 21.85 -20.15 -6.11
CA PHE A 107 21.88 -21.60 -5.91
C PHE A 107 20.69 -22.13 -5.12
N ALA A 108 20.27 -21.40 -4.09
CA ALA A 108 19.15 -21.82 -3.25
C ALA A 108 17.79 -21.52 -3.89
N GLY A 109 17.70 -20.50 -4.76
CA GLY A 109 16.51 -20.15 -5.52
C GLY A 109 16.26 -21.06 -6.72
N ALA A 110 17.33 -21.61 -7.33
CA ALA A 110 17.22 -22.58 -8.43
C ALA A 110 16.83 -24.00 -7.98
N ASP A 111 16.76 -24.25 -6.67
CA ASP A 111 16.33 -25.54 -6.13
C ASP A 111 14.81 -25.71 -6.25
N LYS A 112 14.38 -26.42 -7.32
CA LYS A 112 12.98 -26.74 -7.60
C LYS A 112 12.36 -27.77 -6.65
N THR A 113 13.15 -28.40 -5.78
CA THR A 113 12.65 -29.42 -4.85
C THR A 113 12.13 -28.86 -3.52
N ARG A 114 12.19 -27.54 -3.34
CA ARG A 114 11.57 -26.87 -2.18
C ARG A 114 10.05 -26.90 -2.28
N GLY A 115 9.39 -27.44 -1.25
CA GLY A 115 7.93 -27.37 -1.10
C GLY A 115 7.39 -25.96 -0.83
N THR A 116 8.23 -25.01 -0.46
CA THR A 116 7.85 -23.61 -0.16
C THR A 116 8.54 -22.62 -1.08
N LYS A 117 7.86 -21.52 -1.42
CA LYS A 117 8.44 -20.42 -2.21
C LYS A 117 9.75 -19.91 -1.57
N PHE A 118 10.80 -19.79 -2.39
CA PHE A 118 12.08 -19.27 -1.94
C PHE A 118 11.98 -17.79 -1.54
N SER A 119 12.52 -17.43 -0.37
CA SER A 119 12.58 -16.05 0.13
C SER A 119 14.00 -15.52 0.05
N TYR A 120 14.22 -14.55 -0.85
CA TYR A 120 15.50 -13.87 -1.04
C TYR A 120 15.95 -13.04 0.17
N GLY A 121 15.00 -12.59 1.01
CA GLY A 121 15.28 -11.84 2.24
C GLY A 121 15.66 -12.72 3.44
N ALA A 122 15.45 -14.03 3.35
CA ALA A 122 15.70 -14.93 4.48
C ALA A 122 17.18 -14.97 4.87
N ILE A 123 18.11 -14.85 3.92
CA ILE A 123 19.54 -14.83 4.23
C ILE A 123 19.93 -13.56 4.99
N SER A 124 19.42 -12.40 4.59
CA SER A 124 19.66 -11.13 5.28
C SER A 124 19.16 -11.19 6.73
N LYS A 125 17.93 -11.69 6.94
CA LYS A 125 17.36 -11.85 8.29
C LYS A 125 18.17 -12.84 9.13
N ASN A 126 18.66 -13.92 8.53
CA ASN A 126 19.53 -14.87 9.24
C ASN A 126 20.86 -14.22 9.65
N ILE A 127 21.47 -13.39 8.79
CA ILE A 127 22.69 -12.66 9.14
C ILE A 127 22.40 -11.71 10.30
N GLU A 128 21.31 -10.95 10.25
CA GLU A 128 20.88 -10.07 11.35
C GLU A 128 20.70 -10.82 12.68
N THR A 129 20.09 -12.01 12.67
CA THR A 129 19.93 -12.80 13.90
C THR A 129 21.27 -13.30 14.47
N ASN A 130 22.21 -13.70 13.60
CA ASN A 130 23.50 -14.29 14.00
C ASN A 130 24.53 -13.23 14.42
N PHE A 131 24.61 -12.13 13.68
CA PHE A 131 25.60 -11.07 13.88
C PHE A 131 25.02 -9.84 14.60
N LYS A 132 23.75 -9.90 15.00
CA LYS A 132 22.99 -8.84 15.71
C LYS A 132 22.88 -7.51 14.95
N ALA A 133 23.26 -7.50 13.68
CA ALA A 133 23.25 -6.33 12.82
C ALA A 133 23.02 -6.71 11.35
N PRO A 134 22.44 -5.81 10.54
CA PRO A 134 22.42 -5.95 9.09
C PRO A 134 23.83 -6.13 8.57
N TRP A 135 24.04 -6.98 7.55
CA TRP A 135 25.38 -7.35 7.08
C TRP A 135 26.28 -6.14 6.73
N LYS A 136 25.70 -5.02 6.29
CA LYS A 136 26.42 -3.77 6.00
C LYS A 136 26.92 -3.03 7.24
N LEU A 137 26.26 -3.23 8.38
CA LEU A 137 26.58 -2.60 9.67
C LEU A 137 27.39 -3.52 10.60
N VAL A 138 27.74 -4.73 10.13
CA VAL A 138 28.61 -5.63 10.87
C VAL A 138 30.02 -5.02 10.92
N ALA A 139 30.67 -5.07 12.08
CA ALA A 139 32.04 -4.61 12.27
C ALA A 139 33.03 -5.36 11.37
N MET A 140 34.06 -4.68 10.88
CA MET A 140 35.05 -5.27 9.99
C MET A 140 35.80 -6.45 10.60
N GLU A 141 35.96 -6.47 11.92
CA GLU A 141 36.52 -7.59 12.70
C GLU A 141 35.78 -8.92 12.44
N ASN A 142 34.47 -8.85 12.21
CA ASN A 142 33.61 -10.01 11.98
C ASN A 142 33.50 -10.38 10.49
N PHE A 143 34.23 -9.70 9.60
CA PHE A 143 34.18 -9.94 8.16
C PHE A 143 34.52 -11.39 7.81
N GLY A 144 35.63 -11.92 8.34
CA GLY A 144 36.05 -13.30 8.09
C GLY A 144 34.98 -14.31 8.53
N ALA A 145 34.42 -14.12 9.72
CA ALA A 145 33.35 -14.96 10.25
C ALA A 145 32.08 -14.92 9.38
N LEU A 146 31.70 -13.74 8.88
CA LEU A 146 30.57 -13.56 7.98
C LEU A 146 30.80 -14.27 6.64
N CYS A 147 31.98 -14.14 6.05
CA CYS A 147 32.36 -14.82 4.82
C CYS A 147 32.31 -16.34 4.99
N THR A 148 32.91 -16.89 6.05
CA THR A 148 32.86 -18.33 6.34
C THR A 148 31.42 -18.82 6.55
N TYR A 149 30.60 -18.03 7.25
CA TYR A 149 29.18 -18.35 7.43
C TYR A 149 28.44 -18.45 6.10
N LEU A 150 28.62 -17.46 5.21
CA LEU A 150 27.99 -17.44 3.89
C LEU A 150 28.49 -18.57 3.00
N GLN A 151 29.80 -18.80 2.95
CA GLN A 151 30.41 -19.92 2.20
C GLN A 151 29.87 -21.27 2.67
N ARG A 152 29.76 -21.49 4.00
CA ARG A 152 29.16 -22.70 4.56
C ARG A 152 27.69 -22.86 4.16
N ARG A 153 26.93 -21.76 4.10
CA ARG A 153 25.53 -21.77 3.64
C ARG A 153 25.43 -22.10 2.15
N ILE A 154 26.31 -21.54 1.32
CA ILE A 154 26.39 -21.86 -0.11
C ILE A 154 26.74 -23.34 -0.31
N ALA A 155 27.77 -23.85 0.38
CA ALA A 155 28.20 -25.24 0.27
C ALA A 155 27.12 -26.27 0.65
N ARG A 156 26.15 -25.89 1.49
CA ARG A 156 25.01 -26.73 1.86
C ARG A 156 23.92 -26.79 0.79
N THR A 157 23.91 -25.88 -0.19
CA THR A 157 22.92 -25.91 -1.28
C THR A 157 23.13 -27.12 -2.19
N ARG A 158 22.05 -27.63 -2.78
CA ARG A 158 22.10 -28.81 -3.64
C ARG A 158 22.98 -28.59 -4.88
N ILE A 159 22.91 -27.40 -5.47
CA ILE A 159 23.74 -27.02 -6.63
C ILE A 159 25.22 -26.99 -6.25
N ALA A 160 25.59 -26.38 -5.12
CA ALA A 160 26.98 -26.38 -4.68
C ALA A 160 27.52 -27.78 -4.42
N LYS A 161 26.72 -28.67 -3.79
CA LYS A 161 27.08 -30.08 -3.61
C LYS A 161 27.29 -30.80 -4.94
N SER A 162 26.41 -30.58 -5.91
CA SER A 162 26.55 -31.15 -7.26
C SER A 162 27.78 -30.62 -8.00
N ASN A 163 28.06 -29.31 -7.91
CA ASN A 163 29.25 -28.71 -8.49
C ASN A 163 30.52 -29.27 -7.87
N SER A 164 30.55 -29.41 -6.53
CA SER A 164 31.68 -30.00 -5.81
C SER A 164 31.93 -31.44 -6.24
N ALA A 165 30.89 -32.25 -6.44
CA ALA A 165 31.02 -33.62 -6.95
C ALA A 165 31.59 -33.69 -8.38
N LYS A 166 31.42 -32.62 -9.16
CA LYS A 166 31.97 -32.46 -10.52
C LYS A 166 33.32 -31.73 -10.55
N GLY A 167 33.89 -31.37 -9.39
CA GLY A 167 35.14 -30.59 -9.31
C GLY A 167 35.01 -29.10 -9.64
N HIS A 168 33.79 -28.58 -9.80
CA HIS A 168 33.57 -27.16 -10.08
C HIS A 168 33.53 -26.32 -8.79
N ARG A 169 34.24 -25.18 -8.80
CA ARG A 169 34.22 -24.21 -7.70
C ARG A 169 32.86 -23.49 -7.62
N SER A 170 32.34 -23.36 -6.39
CA SER A 170 31.04 -22.73 -6.14
C SER A 170 31.14 -21.21 -5.89
N PHE A 171 32.29 -20.75 -5.39
CA PHE A 171 32.57 -19.35 -5.05
C PHE A 171 34.09 -19.08 -5.18
N SER A 172 34.46 -17.82 -5.42
CA SER A 172 35.85 -17.35 -5.43
C SER A 172 36.30 -16.95 -4.03
N SER A 173 37.60 -16.94 -3.77
CA SER A 173 38.16 -16.38 -2.53
C SER A 173 38.05 -14.86 -2.53
N PHE A 174 38.26 -14.23 -1.36
CA PHE A 174 38.25 -12.77 -1.26
C PHE A 174 39.37 -12.14 -2.10
N GLU A 175 40.57 -12.72 -2.04
CA GLU A 175 41.74 -12.23 -2.79
C GLU A 175 41.55 -12.35 -4.30
N GLU A 176 41.06 -13.50 -4.78
CA GLU A 176 40.73 -13.71 -6.19
C GLU A 176 39.68 -12.69 -6.65
N TYR A 177 38.59 -12.55 -5.90
CA TYR A 177 37.53 -11.60 -6.23
C TYR A 177 38.03 -10.15 -6.22
N SER A 178 38.88 -9.79 -5.25
CA SER A 178 39.44 -8.44 -5.19
C SER A 178 40.43 -8.15 -6.32
N SER A 179 41.11 -9.18 -6.85
CA SER A 179 42.01 -9.04 -8.00
C SER A 179 41.26 -8.88 -9.32
N GLU A 180 40.12 -9.55 -9.49
CA GLU A 180 39.27 -9.47 -10.69
C GLU A 180 38.48 -8.16 -10.78
N GLN A 181 38.25 -7.48 -9.65
CA GLN A 181 37.46 -6.25 -9.56
C GLN A 181 38.32 -4.97 -9.55
N ARG A 182 39.64 -5.11 -9.70
CA ARG A 182 40.62 -4.02 -9.80
C ARG A 182 40.75 -3.55 -11.24
#